data_AF-A0A222NZZ4-F1
#
_entry.id   AF-A0A222NZZ4-F1
#
_cell.length_a   1.000
_cell.length_b   1.000
_cell.length_c   1.000
_cell.angle_alpha   90.00
_cell.angle_beta   90.00
_cell.angle_gamma   90.00
#
_symmetry.space_group_name_H-M   'P 1'
#
loop_
_entity.id
_entity.type
_entity.pdbx_description
1 polymer ?
#
loop_
_entity_poly.entity_id
_entity_poly.type
_entity_poly.pdbx_seq_one_letter_code
_entity_poly.pdbx_strand_id
1 'polypeptide(L)'
;MLESIKLALTQERVIDLTKAERIAEGGTHILYRFPEAPFVIKLMKQNLKPEALEALEQKYAALYDCFDKDGKSRCIRELHFTHQVLLPGKDAHDAALSIVPYEKCFNSKVKFDFKIEPAELDPYLMRHNQELFASFTKILIGQKGAEPTINLNDYAIIDVRIGAILQRLEEDPPLRTVMGEFLNHYRDFYQRTNLILDAMGFENVLFFKDEKEEWQFKIGSAIKHDTGKYTQQLFANLHAGKEVDLTNFVNFTHAYFSPANIRAVNACAMKLDLEAVIDDITIDAKDLFTLSQELPLAERMLSYARHGDFQKMDKILQTHKNELNFNLRDFWAYPLIADEYIKHGQPPRALKNYLDIVSRLPVVLPDNNDDAKRIQNAQLAIIDRKKFHDKKIILNNELRTFFPHSKFNFWSSMKQQPLQNETVTDENRILPSTDN
;
A
#
# COMPACT_ATOMS: atom_id res chain seq x y z
N MET A 1 -10.24 17.18 27.41
CA MET A 1 -11.04 15.96 27.15
C MET A 1 -10.17 14.71 27.25
N LEU A 2 -9.23 14.49 26.33
CA LEU A 2 -8.38 13.28 26.32
C LEU A 2 -7.58 13.08 27.61
N GLU A 3 -7.02 14.15 28.20
CA GLU A 3 -6.31 14.06 29.49
C GLU A 3 -7.22 13.60 30.64
N SER A 4 -8.47 14.07 30.67
CA SER A 4 -9.46 13.64 31.66
C SER A 4 -9.83 12.16 31.48
N ILE A 5 -9.91 11.70 30.22
CA ILE A 5 -10.15 10.28 29.89
C ILE A 5 -8.94 9.43 30.31
N LYS A 6 -7.72 9.87 29.99
CA LYS A 6 -6.47 9.22 30.42
C LYS A 6 -6.45 9.08 31.94
N LEU A 7 -6.70 10.16 32.67
CA LEU A 7 -6.74 10.15 34.13
C LEU A 7 -7.79 9.17 34.68
N ALA A 8 -8.99 9.13 34.11
CA ALA A 8 -10.02 8.19 34.54
C ALA A 8 -9.62 6.73 34.27
N LEU A 9 -9.00 6.45 33.12
CA LEU A 9 -8.53 5.10 32.78
C LEU A 9 -7.34 4.65 33.64
N THR A 10 -6.45 5.56 34.02
CA THR A 10 -5.28 5.23 34.85
C THR A 10 -5.58 5.18 36.35
N GLN A 11 -6.77 5.63 36.79
CA GLN A 11 -7.27 5.36 38.15
C GLN A 11 -7.63 3.89 38.36
N GLU A 12 -8.03 3.19 37.30
CA GLU A 12 -8.23 1.75 37.33
C GLU A 12 -6.88 1.04 37.38
N ARG A 13 -6.75 0.00 38.21
CA ARG A 13 -5.49 -0.78 38.28
C ARG A 13 -5.18 -1.47 36.96
N VAL A 14 -6.20 -1.86 36.20
CA VAL A 14 -6.09 -2.56 34.91
C VAL A 14 -7.17 -2.04 33.96
N ILE A 15 -6.79 -1.70 32.73
CA ILE A 15 -7.76 -1.43 31.67
C ILE A 15 -8.25 -2.78 31.12
N ASP A 16 -9.50 -3.11 31.42
CA ASP A 16 -10.13 -4.37 31.04
C ASP A 16 -10.66 -4.33 29.60
N LEU A 17 -9.80 -4.69 28.64
CA LEU A 17 -10.14 -4.73 27.21
C LEU A 17 -11.02 -5.94 26.84
N THR A 18 -11.33 -6.85 27.78
CA THR A 18 -12.32 -7.91 27.53
C THR A 18 -13.74 -7.36 27.40
N LYS A 19 -13.98 -6.16 27.92
CA LYS A 19 -15.25 -5.41 27.83
C LYS A 19 -15.30 -4.46 26.63
N ALA A 20 -14.24 -4.39 25.83
CA ALA A 20 -14.18 -3.56 24.64
C ALA A 20 -14.35 -4.42 23.37
N GLU A 21 -14.92 -3.82 22.34
CA GLU A 21 -14.97 -4.41 21.01
C GLU A 21 -13.65 -4.15 20.28
N ARG A 22 -13.07 -5.19 19.68
CA ARG A 22 -11.95 -5.03 18.74
C ARG A 22 -12.52 -4.57 17.40
N ILE A 23 -12.41 -3.28 17.12
CA ILE A 23 -13.02 -2.66 15.93
C ILE A 23 -12.12 -2.70 14.70
N ALA A 24 -10.80 -2.81 14.88
CA ALA A 24 -9.84 -2.86 13.78
C ALA A 24 -8.45 -3.33 14.24
N GLU A 25 -7.58 -3.63 13.28
CA GLU A 25 -6.19 -3.97 13.51
C GLU A 25 -5.31 -3.28 12.45
N GLY A 26 -4.30 -2.56 12.91
CA GLY A 26 -3.26 -1.96 12.07
C GLY A 26 -1.95 -2.75 12.10
N GLY A 27 -0.96 -2.29 11.35
CA GLY A 27 0.37 -2.92 11.32
C GLY A 27 1.06 -2.94 12.69
N THR A 28 0.93 -1.85 13.46
CA THR A 28 1.63 -1.67 14.74
C THR A 28 0.73 -1.73 15.98
N HIS A 29 -0.58 -1.80 15.79
CA HIS A 29 -1.53 -1.68 16.89
C HIS A 29 -2.86 -2.41 16.62
N ILE A 30 -3.64 -2.62 17.67
CA ILE A 30 -5.00 -3.15 17.62
C ILE A 30 -5.94 -2.09 18.23
N LEU A 31 -7.06 -1.82 17.58
CA LEU A 31 -8.02 -0.81 17.99
C LEU A 31 -9.15 -1.43 18.80
N TYR A 32 -9.36 -0.91 20.00
CA TYR A 32 -10.42 -1.29 20.92
C TYR A 32 -11.34 -0.12 21.22
N ARG A 33 -12.65 -0.36 21.23
CA ARG A 33 -13.64 0.65 21.60
C ARG A 33 -14.59 0.07 22.65
N PHE A 34 -14.72 0.78 23.77
CA PHE A 34 -15.78 0.50 24.72
C PHE A 34 -17.13 0.98 24.15
N PRO A 35 -18.25 0.29 24.46
CA PRO A 35 -19.57 0.74 24.04
C PRO A 35 -19.82 2.21 24.37
N GLU A 36 -20.31 2.98 23.40
CA GLU A 36 -20.59 4.43 23.51
C GLU A 36 -19.41 5.33 23.90
N ALA A 37 -18.18 4.80 23.97
CA ALA A 37 -17.02 5.63 24.29
C ALA A 37 -16.75 6.65 23.17
N PRO A 38 -16.47 7.93 23.52
CA PRO A 38 -16.08 8.97 22.57
C PRO A 38 -14.60 8.86 22.16
N PHE A 39 -13.94 7.75 22.47
CA PHE A 39 -12.54 7.49 22.23
C PHE A 39 -12.31 6.03 21.83
N VAL A 40 -11.13 5.79 21.25
CA VAL A 40 -10.62 4.47 20.89
C VAL A 40 -9.29 4.27 21.61
N ILE A 41 -9.05 3.06 22.10
CA ILE A 41 -7.75 2.64 22.63
C ILE A 41 -6.97 1.96 21.51
N LYS A 42 -5.79 2.49 21.19
CA LYS A 42 -4.83 1.82 20.32
C LYS A 42 -3.85 1.05 21.19
N LEU A 43 -4.00 -0.27 21.25
CA LEU A 43 -3.05 -1.15 21.93
C LEU A 43 -1.88 -1.43 21.00
N MET A 44 -0.65 -1.05 21.36
CA MET A 44 0.52 -1.32 20.53
C MET A 44 0.85 -2.81 20.55
N LYS A 45 1.19 -3.37 19.38
CA LYS A 45 1.62 -4.78 19.26
C LYS A 45 2.98 -5.03 19.88
N GLN A 46 3.82 -4.00 19.91
CA GLN A 46 5.10 -3.99 20.58
C GLN A 46 5.00 -3.12 21.82
N ASN A 47 5.47 -3.65 22.96
CA ASN A 47 5.52 -2.88 24.19
C ASN A 47 6.73 -1.95 24.17
N LEU A 48 6.52 -0.71 23.72
CA LEU A 48 7.57 0.30 23.65
C LEU A 48 8.01 0.71 25.06
N LYS A 49 9.31 0.98 25.22
CA LYS A 49 9.85 1.56 26.44
C LYS A 49 9.41 3.02 26.59
N PRO A 50 9.33 3.57 27.82
CA PRO A 50 8.91 4.94 28.07
C PRO A 50 9.66 5.98 27.23
N GLU A 51 10.98 5.82 27.05
CA GLU A 51 11.80 6.77 26.28
C GLU A 51 11.41 6.79 24.79
N ALA A 52 10.99 5.65 24.26
CA ALA A 52 10.50 5.56 22.88
C ALA A 52 9.11 6.17 22.72
N LEU A 53 8.28 6.14 23.77
CA LEU A 53 6.97 6.81 23.79
C LEU A 53 7.14 8.33 23.86
N GLU A 54 8.03 8.83 24.73
CA GLU A 54 8.35 10.27 24.81
C GLU A 54 8.88 10.80 23.46
N ALA A 55 9.78 10.06 22.81
CA ALA A 55 10.27 10.42 21.49
C ALA A 55 9.15 10.42 20.43
N LEU A 56 8.18 9.51 20.53
CA LEU A 56 7.02 9.48 19.63
C LEU A 56 6.09 10.68 19.89
N GLU A 57 5.86 11.04 21.15
CA GLU A 57 5.05 12.21 21.52
C GLU A 57 5.67 13.51 21.01
N GLN A 58 6.99 13.67 21.08
CA GLN A 58 7.68 14.84 20.52
C GLN A 58 7.46 14.96 19.00
N LYS A 59 7.47 13.84 18.27
CA LYS A 59 7.19 13.83 16.82
C LYS A 59 5.74 14.23 16.51
N TYR A 60 4.79 13.71 17.29
CA TYR A 60 3.39 14.10 17.16
C TYR A 60 3.15 15.57 17.54
N ALA A 61 3.85 16.09 18.54
CA ALA A 61 3.77 17.52 18.88
C ALA A 61 4.19 18.40 17.69
N ALA A 62 5.29 18.06 17.03
CA ALA A 62 5.71 18.77 15.81
C ALA A 62 4.67 18.64 14.67
N LEU A 63 4.04 17.47 14.53
CA LEU A 63 2.94 17.28 13.56
C LEU A 63 1.78 18.23 13.88
N TYR A 64 1.33 18.28 15.14
CA TYR A 64 0.22 19.13 15.57
C TYR A 64 0.54 20.61 15.36
N ASP A 65 1.75 21.06 15.70
CA ASP A 65 2.17 22.45 15.47
C ASP A 65 2.13 22.83 13.97
N CYS A 66 2.50 21.90 13.09
CA CYS A 66 2.57 22.17 11.65
C CYS A 66 1.21 22.09 10.96
N PHE A 67 0.31 21.22 11.43
CA PHE A 67 -0.96 20.94 10.75
C PHE A 67 -2.18 21.56 11.44
N ASP A 68 -2.21 21.68 12.77
CA ASP A 68 -3.34 22.26 13.50
C ASP A 68 -3.25 23.80 13.58
N LYS A 69 -3.00 24.44 12.43
CA LYS A 69 -2.89 25.90 12.29
C LYS A 69 -4.27 26.56 12.15
N ASP A 70 -4.32 27.86 12.44
CA ASP A 70 -5.52 28.70 12.27
C ASP A 70 -6.78 28.17 12.98
N GLY A 71 -6.59 27.45 14.08
CA GLY A 71 -7.68 26.84 14.86
C GLY A 71 -8.32 25.62 14.18
N LYS A 72 -7.78 25.13 13.06
CA LYS A 72 -8.27 23.93 12.37
C LYS A 72 -7.67 22.69 13.01
N SER A 73 -8.51 21.77 13.48
CA SER A 73 -8.06 20.48 14.02
C SER A 73 -7.83 19.48 12.88
N ARG A 74 -6.66 19.53 12.25
CA ARG A 74 -6.25 18.70 11.11
C ARG A 74 -5.64 17.37 11.53
N CYS A 75 -5.25 17.20 12.78
CA CYS A 75 -4.64 15.97 13.28
C CYS A 75 -5.54 15.23 14.28
N ILE A 76 -5.42 13.90 14.29
CA ILE A 76 -5.92 13.08 15.39
C ILE A 76 -4.93 13.17 16.53
N ARG A 77 -5.38 13.68 17.66
CA ARG A 77 -4.56 13.79 18.87
C ARG A 77 -4.48 12.44 19.57
N GLU A 78 -3.26 11.98 19.78
CA GLU A 78 -2.96 10.73 20.46
C GLU A 78 -2.27 11.02 21.78
N LEU A 79 -2.77 10.45 22.88
CA LEU A 79 -2.08 10.47 24.16
C LEU A 79 -1.50 9.10 24.44
N HIS A 80 -0.17 9.00 24.50
CA HIS A 80 0.54 7.74 24.72
C HIS A 80 0.81 7.54 26.21
N PHE A 81 0.83 6.28 26.65
CA PHE A 81 1.26 5.87 27.99
C PHE A 81 1.37 4.34 28.08
N THR A 82 1.98 3.87 29.17
CA THR A 82 1.99 2.46 29.54
C THR A 82 1.01 2.23 30.69
N HIS A 83 0.22 1.17 30.61
CA HIS A 83 -0.65 0.76 31.70
C HIS A 83 -0.91 -0.75 31.65
N GLN A 84 -1.37 -1.32 32.77
CA GLN A 84 -1.80 -2.72 32.81
C GLN A 84 -3.08 -2.91 31.99
N VAL A 85 -3.09 -3.91 31.12
CA VAL A 85 -4.25 -4.27 30.30
C VAL A 85 -4.62 -5.74 30.48
N LEU A 86 -5.92 -6.04 30.46
CA LEU A 86 -6.44 -7.41 30.44
C LEU A 86 -7.04 -7.71 29.07
N LEU A 87 -6.54 -8.74 28.39
CA LEU A 87 -7.01 -9.21 27.10
C LEU A 87 -7.76 -10.55 27.22
N PRO A 88 -8.70 -10.87 26.31
CA PRO A 88 -9.38 -12.15 26.33
C PRO A 88 -8.38 -13.33 26.30
N GLY A 89 -8.46 -14.20 27.32
CA GLY A 89 -7.60 -15.38 27.44
C GLY A 89 -6.14 -15.11 27.81
N LYS A 90 -5.81 -13.91 28.32
CA LYS A 90 -4.47 -13.57 28.81
C LYS A 90 -4.53 -12.99 30.22
N ASP A 91 -3.44 -13.15 30.96
CA ASP A 91 -3.25 -12.43 32.22
C ASP A 91 -3.00 -10.93 31.99
N ALA A 92 -3.25 -10.14 33.03
CA ALA A 92 -2.95 -8.73 33.02
C ALA A 92 -1.44 -8.49 32.86
N HIS A 93 -1.06 -7.56 31.99
CA HIS A 93 0.33 -7.21 31.71
C HIS A 93 0.46 -5.74 31.33
N ASP A 94 1.65 -5.18 31.50
CA ASP A 94 1.95 -3.83 31.04
C ASP A 94 1.98 -3.79 29.51
N ALA A 95 1.30 -2.81 28.94
CA ALA A 95 1.32 -2.56 27.51
C ALA A 95 1.38 -1.07 27.22
N ALA A 96 2.12 -0.71 26.17
CA ALA A 96 2.07 0.60 25.56
C ALA A 96 0.75 0.76 24.79
N LEU A 97 0.05 1.87 25.05
CA LEU A 97 -1.19 2.21 24.37
C LEU A 97 -1.30 3.70 24.10
N SER A 98 -2.20 4.07 23.18
CA SER A 98 -2.63 5.45 22.99
C SER A 98 -4.15 5.58 23.07
N ILE A 99 -4.64 6.72 23.56
CA ILE A 99 -6.05 7.10 23.48
C ILE A 99 -6.19 8.10 22.35
N VAL A 100 -7.15 7.84 21.46
CA VAL A 100 -7.51 8.75 20.37
C VAL A 100 -9.00 9.08 20.40
N PRO A 101 -9.43 10.29 19.98
CA PRO A 101 -10.83 10.60 19.85
C PRO A 101 -11.48 9.75 18.76
N TYR A 102 -12.75 9.36 18.97
CA TYR A 102 -13.54 8.73 17.92
C TYR A 102 -14.09 9.81 16.97
N GLU A 103 -13.41 9.99 15.84
CA GLU A 103 -13.69 11.05 14.87
C GLU A 103 -14.81 10.65 13.88
N LYS A 104 -15.79 11.54 13.67
CA LYS A 104 -16.91 11.28 12.75
C LYS A 104 -16.49 11.28 11.28
N CYS A 105 -15.37 11.92 10.92
CA CYS A 105 -14.92 12.03 9.53
C CYS A 105 -14.68 10.67 8.87
N PHE A 106 -14.33 9.64 9.65
CA PHE A 106 -14.20 8.27 9.16
C PHE A 106 -15.53 7.67 8.66
N ASN A 107 -16.67 8.27 9.00
CA ASN A 107 -17.98 7.86 8.50
C ASN A 107 -18.51 8.78 7.38
N SER A 108 -17.70 9.72 6.87
CA SER A 108 -18.13 10.58 5.77
C SER A 108 -18.45 9.77 4.51
N LYS A 109 -19.53 10.14 3.83
CA LYS A 109 -19.99 9.49 2.59
C LYS A 109 -19.08 9.82 1.41
N VAL A 110 -18.53 11.03 1.38
CA VAL A 110 -17.62 11.50 0.33
C VAL A 110 -16.26 11.68 0.94
N LYS A 111 -15.39 10.69 0.74
CA LYS A 111 -14.03 10.69 1.26
C LYS A 111 -13.10 9.89 0.34
N PHE A 112 -11.80 10.17 0.44
CA PHE A 112 -10.75 9.36 -0.17
C PHE A 112 -9.46 9.46 0.65
N ASP A 113 -8.69 8.39 0.66
CA ASP A 113 -7.37 8.37 1.27
C ASP A 113 -6.34 8.93 0.29
N PHE A 114 -5.45 9.79 0.77
CA PHE A 114 -4.17 10.00 0.11
C PHE A 114 -3.30 8.77 0.39
N LYS A 115 -3.57 7.71 -0.36
CA LYS A 115 -2.89 6.42 -0.22
C LYS A 115 -2.04 6.14 -1.44
N ILE A 116 -0.76 5.89 -1.23
CA ILE A 116 0.17 5.45 -2.27
C ILE A 116 0.14 3.93 -2.47
N GLU A 117 0.44 3.51 -3.69
CA GLU A 117 0.81 2.14 -4.02
C GLU A 117 2.29 2.13 -4.45
N PRO A 118 3.16 1.35 -3.80
CA PRO A 118 4.61 1.41 -3.99
C PRO A 118 5.03 0.66 -5.26
N ALA A 119 4.75 1.28 -6.40
CA ALA A 119 5.07 0.77 -7.73
C ALA A 119 6.57 0.76 -8.05
N GLU A 120 7.36 1.51 -7.28
CA GLU A 120 8.81 1.72 -7.46
C GLU A 120 9.63 0.45 -7.44
N LEU A 121 9.15 -0.57 -6.72
CA LEU A 121 9.79 -1.86 -6.63
C LEU A 121 8.93 -2.96 -7.26
N ASP A 122 7.87 -2.64 -8.00
CA ASP A 122 7.13 -3.61 -8.79
C ASP A 122 7.95 -3.98 -10.05
N PRO A 123 8.49 -5.22 -10.16
CA PRO A 123 9.39 -5.59 -11.24
C PRO A 123 8.74 -5.61 -12.63
N TYR A 124 7.42 -5.78 -12.72
CA TYR A 124 6.67 -5.65 -13.98
C TYR A 124 6.60 -4.18 -14.39
N LEU A 125 6.13 -3.29 -13.50
CA LEU A 125 5.96 -1.87 -13.82
C LEU A 125 7.30 -1.21 -14.14
N MET A 126 8.32 -1.45 -13.32
CA MET A 126 9.66 -0.91 -13.52
C MET A 126 10.28 -1.36 -14.83
N ARG A 127 10.03 -2.61 -15.27
CA ARG A 127 10.56 -3.12 -16.53
C ARG A 127 9.84 -2.57 -17.76
N HIS A 128 8.51 -2.45 -17.70
CA HIS A 128 7.71 -2.04 -18.85
C HIS A 128 7.61 -0.52 -19.01
N ASN A 129 7.94 0.27 -17.97
CA ASN A 129 7.79 1.72 -17.96
C ASN A 129 9.08 2.47 -17.59
N GLN A 130 10.25 1.91 -17.92
CA GLN A 130 11.56 2.46 -17.51
C GLN A 130 11.73 3.95 -17.82
N GLU A 131 11.37 4.39 -19.03
CA GLU A 131 11.49 5.79 -19.46
C GLU A 131 10.57 6.72 -18.67
N LEU A 132 9.36 6.23 -18.36
CA LEU A 132 8.38 6.96 -17.55
C LEU A 132 8.87 7.14 -16.12
N PHE A 133 9.37 6.06 -15.51
CA PHE A 133 9.99 6.11 -14.17
C PHE A 133 11.21 7.03 -14.15
N ALA A 134 12.08 7.00 -15.17
CA ALA A 134 13.22 7.90 -15.26
C ALA A 134 12.78 9.36 -15.35
N SER A 135 11.78 9.67 -16.18
CA SER A 135 11.27 11.03 -16.37
C SER A 135 10.61 11.57 -15.10
N PHE A 136 9.73 10.79 -14.46
CA PHE A 136 9.09 11.20 -13.22
C PHE A 136 10.06 11.26 -12.04
N THR A 137 11.02 10.35 -11.94
CA THR A 137 12.06 10.43 -10.91
C THR A 137 12.86 11.72 -11.09
N LYS A 138 13.19 12.09 -12.32
CA LYS A 138 13.93 13.33 -12.61
C LYS A 138 13.17 14.58 -12.16
N ILE A 139 11.87 14.64 -12.42
CA ILE A 139 11.08 15.85 -12.15
C ILE A 139 10.59 15.92 -10.70
N LEU A 140 10.23 14.78 -10.12
CA LEU A 140 9.53 14.73 -8.84
C LEU A 140 10.42 14.32 -7.66
N ILE A 141 11.63 13.81 -7.90
CA ILE A 141 12.55 13.42 -6.82
C ILE A 141 13.94 14.04 -7.02
N GLY A 142 14.58 13.92 -8.20
CA GLY A 142 16.00 14.23 -8.34
C GLY A 142 16.42 14.94 -9.63
N GLN A 143 17.26 15.96 -9.47
CA GLN A 143 17.97 16.76 -10.50
C GLN A 143 17.22 17.98 -11.05
N LYS A 144 17.56 19.15 -10.46
CA LYS A 144 17.30 20.48 -11.03
C LYS A 144 18.06 20.61 -12.35
N GLY A 145 17.38 20.42 -13.49
CA GLY A 145 17.97 20.64 -14.81
C GLY A 145 17.12 20.12 -15.97
N ALA A 146 16.75 21.04 -16.87
CA ALA A 146 15.98 20.88 -18.12
C ALA A 146 14.72 20.00 -18.00
N GLU A 147 13.57 20.69 -17.95
CA GLU A 147 12.20 20.17 -17.94
C GLU A 147 11.98 19.20 -19.11
N PRO A 148 11.84 17.89 -18.85
CA PRO A 148 11.10 17.05 -19.76
C PRO A 148 9.64 17.55 -19.74
N THR A 149 9.05 17.80 -20.90
CA THR A 149 7.60 17.95 -21.03
C THR A 149 6.96 16.61 -20.66
N ILE A 150 6.57 16.45 -19.40
CA ILE A 150 5.81 15.28 -18.96
C ILE A 150 4.33 15.56 -18.99
N ASN A 151 3.56 14.58 -19.45
CA ASN A 151 2.14 14.55 -19.20
C ASN A 151 1.92 13.96 -17.81
N LEU A 152 1.59 14.80 -16.83
CA LEU A 152 1.37 14.36 -15.45
C LEU A 152 0.20 13.35 -15.32
N ASN A 153 -0.68 13.27 -16.33
CA ASN A 153 -1.75 12.27 -16.36
C ASN A 153 -1.20 10.84 -16.56
N ASP A 154 0.00 10.70 -17.13
CA ASP A 154 0.66 9.39 -17.29
C ASP A 154 1.11 8.82 -15.95
N TYR A 155 1.09 9.62 -14.87
CA TYR A 155 1.38 9.14 -13.51
C TYR A 155 0.44 8.01 -13.08
N ALA A 156 -0.78 7.97 -13.62
CA ALA A 156 -1.73 6.89 -13.36
C ALA A 156 -1.22 5.50 -13.78
N ILE A 157 -0.23 5.43 -14.68
CA ILE A 157 0.45 4.18 -15.07
C ILE A 157 1.35 3.67 -13.92
N ILE A 158 1.98 4.57 -13.18
CA ILE A 158 2.82 4.25 -12.02
C ILE A 158 1.94 3.99 -10.81
N ASP A 159 1.05 4.93 -10.47
CA ASP A 159 0.14 4.81 -9.34
C ASP A 159 -1.25 5.31 -9.72
N VAL A 160 -2.17 4.36 -9.91
CA VAL A 160 -3.56 4.63 -10.29
C VAL A 160 -4.29 5.48 -9.25
N ARG A 161 -3.98 5.33 -7.96
CA ARG A 161 -4.68 6.09 -6.89
C ARG A 161 -4.27 7.55 -6.94
N ILE A 162 -2.98 7.81 -7.03
CA ILE A 162 -2.47 9.18 -7.15
C ILE A 162 -2.89 9.78 -8.48
N GLY A 163 -2.87 9.02 -9.58
CA GLY A 163 -3.44 9.44 -10.87
C GLY A 163 -4.89 9.93 -10.76
N ALA A 164 -5.74 9.19 -10.04
CA ALA A 164 -7.12 9.59 -9.79
C ALA A 164 -7.23 10.86 -8.93
N ILE A 165 -6.33 11.07 -7.96
CA ILE A 165 -6.27 12.32 -7.18
C ILE A 165 -5.87 13.48 -8.09
N LEU A 166 -4.86 13.31 -8.95
CA LEU A 166 -4.41 14.33 -9.89
C LEU A 166 -5.55 14.76 -10.84
N GLN A 167 -6.34 13.81 -11.34
CA GLN A 167 -7.53 14.10 -12.14
C GLN A 167 -8.58 14.87 -11.32
N ARG A 168 -8.88 14.44 -10.09
CA ARG A 168 -9.84 15.16 -9.21
C ARG A 168 -9.41 16.60 -8.94
N LEU A 169 -8.11 16.88 -8.83
CA LEU A 169 -7.60 18.24 -8.66
C LEU A 169 -7.81 19.11 -9.91
N GLU A 170 -8.05 18.55 -11.09
CA GLU A 170 -8.49 19.31 -12.27
C GLU A 170 -9.99 19.65 -12.20
N GLU A 171 -10.79 18.69 -11.73
CA GLU A 171 -12.25 18.74 -11.82
C GLU A 171 -12.92 19.42 -10.61
N ASP A 172 -12.27 19.46 -9.44
CA ASP A 172 -12.83 19.97 -8.17
C ASP A 172 -11.98 21.13 -7.62
N PRO A 173 -12.29 22.41 -7.96
CA PRO A 173 -11.52 23.55 -7.51
C PRO A 173 -11.46 23.73 -5.98
N PRO A 174 -12.54 23.51 -5.21
CA PRO A 174 -12.46 23.52 -3.74
C PRO A 174 -11.46 22.51 -3.17
N LEU A 175 -11.34 21.31 -3.75
CA LEU A 175 -10.35 20.33 -3.32
C LEU A 175 -8.90 20.82 -3.51
N ARG A 176 -8.62 21.59 -4.57
CA ARG A 176 -7.28 22.15 -4.83
C ARG A 176 -6.77 22.99 -3.66
N THR A 177 -7.64 23.82 -3.08
CA THR A 177 -7.29 24.65 -1.92
C THR A 177 -6.91 23.80 -0.71
N VAL A 178 -7.69 22.76 -0.43
CA VAL A 178 -7.50 21.88 0.73
C VAL A 178 -6.26 20.99 0.56
N MET A 179 -6.01 20.52 -0.67
CA MET A 179 -4.77 19.81 -1.01
C MET A 179 -3.55 20.73 -0.90
N GLY A 180 -3.66 21.97 -1.37
CA GLY A 180 -2.59 22.97 -1.23
C GLY A 180 -2.26 23.26 0.24
N GLU A 181 -3.28 23.40 1.10
CA GLU A 181 -3.11 23.52 2.56
C GLU A 181 -2.33 22.31 3.12
N PHE A 182 -2.78 21.09 2.80
CA PHE A 182 -2.12 19.85 3.22
C PHE A 182 -0.64 19.80 2.81
N LEU A 183 -0.34 20.05 1.53
CA LEU A 183 1.03 19.96 0.99
C LEU A 183 1.96 21.01 1.61
N ASN A 184 1.47 22.23 1.84
CA ASN A 184 2.25 23.27 2.51
C ASN A 184 2.53 22.92 3.98
N HIS A 185 1.52 22.44 4.72
CA HIS A 185 1.71 21.99 6.10
C HIS A 185 2.68 20.79 6.18
N TYR A 186 2.62 19.87 5.20
CA TYR A 186 3.56 18.77 5.12
C TYR A 186 4.98 19.27 4.82
N ARG A 187 5.16 20.22 3.90
CA ARG A 187 6.49 20.80 3.62
C ARG A 187 7.11 21.38 4.90
N ASP A 188 6.35 22.18 5.65
CA ASP A 188 6.80 22.74 6.92
C ASP A 188 7.18 21.64 7.93
N PHE A 189 6.34 20.62 8.05
CA PHE A 189 6.59 19.48 8.93
C PHE A 189 7.87 18.73 8.55
N TYR A 190 8.05 18.44 7.26
CA TYR A 190 9.24 17.76 6.75
C TYR A 190 10.49 18.61 6.98
N GLN A 191 10.48 19.90 6.66
CA GLN A 191 11.62 20.79 6.88
C GLN A 191 12.01 20.89 8.36
N ARG A 192 11.04 20.87 9.28
CA ARG A 192 11.29 20.94 10.72
C ARG A 192 11.79 19.62 11.32
N THR A 193 11.33 18.48 10.81
CA THR A 193 11.51 17.18 11.47
C THR A 193 12.34 16.18 10.68
N ASN A 194 12.49 16.39 9.36
CA ASN A 194 13.03 15.44 8.39
C ASN A 194 12.24 14.11 8.35
N LEU A 195 11.00 14.07 8.84
CA LEU A 195 10.14 12.88 8.82
C LEU A 195 9.28 12.84 7.56
N ILE A 196 9.27 11.68 6.91
CA ILE A 196 8.36 11.40 5.80
C ILE A 196 7.09 10.78 6.41
N LEU A 197 5.94 11.40 6.18
CA LEU A 197 4.63 10.87 6.58
C LEU A 197 4.33 9.56 5.84
N ASP A 198 3.80 8.60 6.58
CA ASP A 198 3.30 7.34 6.06
C ASP A 198 1.93 7.53 5.40
N ALA A 199 1.95 7.62 4.07
CA ALA A 199 0.75 7.61 3.22
C ALA A 199 0.41 6.20 2.69
N MET A 200 0.96 5.11 3.25
CA MET A 200 0.55 3.75 2.89
C MET A 200 -0.63 3.27 3.74
N GLY A 201 -0.66 3.67 5.00
CA GLY A 201 -1.70 3.28 5.95
C GLY A 201 -3.09 3.76 5.54
N PHE A 202 -4.08 2.87 5.68
CA PHE A 202 -5.47 3.21 5.45
C PHE A 202 -5.90 4.36 6.37
N GLU A 203 -6.50 5.40 5.79
CA GLU A 203 -6.96 6.61 6.49
C GLU A 203 -5.88 7.33 7.33
N ASN A 204 -4.58 7.13 7.04
CA ASN A 204 -3.50 7.91 7.64
C ASN A 204 -3.55 9.38 7.21
N VAL A 205 -3.97 9.64 5.97
CA VAL A 205 -4.23 10.97 5.42
C VAL A 205 -5.56 10.89 4.68
N LEU A 206 -6.61 11.38 5.32
CA LEU A 206 -7.98 11.30 4.83
C LEU A 206 -8.46 12.66 4.33
N PHE A 207 -8.93 12.73 3.09
CA PHE A 207 -9.68 13.86 2.56
C PHE A 207 -11.16 13.52 2.56
N PHE A 208 -12.02 14.42 3.05
CA PHE A 208 -13.45 14.17 3.18
C PHE A 208 -14.26 15.44 3.06
N LYS A 209 -15.53 15.32 2.69
CA LYS A 209 -16.50 16.40 2.86
C LYS A 209 -17.15 16.32 4.24
N ASP A 210 -17.21 17.45 4.92
CA ASP A 210 -17.89 17.58 6.20
C ASP A 210 -19.41 17.73 6.06
N GLU A 211 -20.11 18.00 7.16
CA GLU A 211 -21.57 18.17 7.19
C GLU A 211 -22.07 19.36 6.35
N LYS A 212 -21.18 20.28 5.96
CA LYS A 212 -21.47 21.44 5.09
C LYS A 212 -21.07 21.18 3.63
N GLU A 213 -20.68 19.96 3.29
CA GLU A 213 -20.18 19.57 1.96
C GLU A 213 -18.87 20.28 1.57
N GLU A 214 -18.13 20.81 2.55
CA GLU A 214 -16.83 21.45 2.33
C GLU A 214 -15.71 20.42 2.47
N TRP A 215 -14.73 20.47 1.55
CA TRP A 215 -13.56 19.61 1.64
C TRP A 215 -12.73 19.95 2.89
N GLN A 216 -12.32 18.90 3.58
CA GLN A 216 -11.44 18.91 4.74
C GLN A 216 -10.42 17.79 4.58
N PHE A 217 -9.35 17.84 5.38
CA PHE A 217 -8.47 16.69 5.57
C PHE A 217 -8.21 16.42 7.05
N LYS A 218 -7.83 15.18 7.35
CA LYS A 218 -7.43 14.71 8.67
C LYS A 218 -6.19 13.81 8.57
N ILE A 219 -5.19 14.07 9.41
CA ILE A 219 -3.98 13.25 9.58
C ILE A 219 -4.20 12.31 10.76
N GLY A 220 -4.15 11.02 10.48
CA GLY A 220 -4.20 9.92 11.46
C GLY A 220 -2.81 9.52 11.96
N SER A 221 -2.57 8.21 12.07
CA SER A 221 -1.29 7.65 12.54
C SER A 221 -0.23 7.59 11.44
N ALA A 222 0.14 8.76 10.91
CA ALA A 222 1.06 8.91 9.80
C ALA A 222 2.55 8.99 10.20
N ILE A 223 2.88 8.94 11.50
CA ILE A 223 4.27 8.96 11.97
C ILE A 223 4.87 7.56 11.99
N LYS A 224 5.94 7.36 11.21
CA LYS A 224 6.78 6.14 11.21
C LYS A 224 8.25 6.49 11.50
N HIS A 225 9.11 5.51 11.30
CA HIS A 225 10.56 5.68 11.44
C HIS A 225 11.22 6.28 10.19
N ASP A 226 10.44 6.50 9.13
CA ASP A 226 10.97 6.95 7.84
C ASP A 226 11.41 8.42 7.89
N THR A 227 12.64 8.67 7.46
CA THR A 227 13.27 9.99 7.52
C THR A 227 13.98 10.32 6.21
N GLY A 228 13.99 11.60 5.83
CA GLY A 228 14.64 12.07 4.60
C GLY A 228 16.13 11.78 4.57
N LYS A 229 16.87 12.18 5.61
CA LYS A 229 18.29 11.84 5.82
C LYS A 229 18.62 10.36 5.64
N TYR A 230 17.82 9.45 6.22
CA TYR A 230 18.10 8.01 6.07
C TYR A 230 17.86 7.56 4.63
N THR A 231 16.76 7.99 4.00
CA THR A 231 16.46 7.69 2.60
C THR A 231 17.55 8.22 1.68
N GLN A 232 18.02 9.47 1.88
CA GLN A 232 19.13 10.05 1.15
C GLN A 232 20.42 9.22 1.31
N GLN A 233 20.74 8.79 2.53
CA GLN A 233 21.92 7.97 2.80
C GLN A 233 21.83 6.58 2.16
N LEU A 234 20.65 5.95 2.23
CA LEU A 234 20.38 4.65 1.64
C LEU A 234 20.61 4.69 0.12
N PHE A 235 20.01 5.64 -0.57
CA PHE A 235 20.17 5.78 -2.03
C PHE A 235 21.55 6.28 -2.43
N ALA A 236 22.20 7.14 -1.64
CA ALA A 236 23.60 7.49 -1.88
C ALA A 236 24.54 6.28 -1.78
N ASN A 237 24.28 5.35 -0.85
CA ASN A 237 25.05 4.11 -0.74
C ASN A 237 24.80 3.17 -1.92
N LEU A 238 23.53 2.98 -2.32
CA LEU A 238 23.17 2.20 -3.50
C LEU A 238 23.84 2.75 -4.77
N HIS A 239 23.73 4.06 -5.00
CA HIS A 239 24.32 4.72 -6.15
C HIS A 239 25.86 4.59 -6.19
N ALA A 240 26.50 4.61 -5.02
CA ALA A 240 27.94 4.41 -4.89
C ALA A 240 28.37 2.93 -5.00
N GLY A 241 27.44 2.00 -5.24
CA GLY A 241 27.72 0.57 -5.32
C GLY A 241 28.14 -0.06 -3.98
N LYS A 242 27.79 0.57 -2.85
CA LYS A 242 28.05 0.00 -1.52
C LYS A 242 27.00 -1.05 -1.21
N GLU A 243 27.41 -2.07 -0.46
CA GLU A 243 26.49 -3.12 -0.02
C GLU A 243 25.40 -2.55 0.89
N VAL A 244 24.15 -2.88 0.57
CA VAL A 244 22.96 -2.51 1.34
C VAL A 244 22.20 -3.79 1.63
N ASP A 245 22.04 -4.13 2.91
CA ASP A 245 21.24 -5.28 3.32
C ASP A 245 19.75 -4.97 3.19
N LEU A 246 19.13 -5.41 2.08
CA LEU A 246 17.69 -5.31 1.84
C LEU A 246 16.88 -6.41 2.53
N THR A 247 17.52 -7.32 3.27
CA THR A 247 16.83 -8.23 4.19
C THR A 247 16.52 -7.54 5.52
N ASN A 248 17.24 -6.47 5.85
CA ASN A 248 16.92 -5.59 6.95
C ASN A 248 15.59 -4.87 6.70
N PHE A 249 14.64 -5.02 7.63
CA PHE A 249 13.31 -4.42 7.54
C PHE A 249 13.34 -2.91 7.33
N VAL A 250 14.24 -2.17 7.98
CA VAL A 250 14.33 -0.71 7.86
C VAL A 250 14.80 -0.32 6.47
N ASN A 251 15.88 -0.93 5.97
CA ASN A 251 16.37 -0.66 4.60
C ASN A 251 15.30 -0.97 3.56
N PHE A 252 14.66 -2.14 3.69
CA PHE A 252 13.61 -2.56 2.76
C PHE A 252 12.44 -1.57 2.76
N THR A 253 11.89 -1.24 3.93
CA THR A 253 10.75 -0.32 4.03
C THR A 253 11.06 1.08 3.49
N HIS A 254 12.25 1.61 3.76
CA HIS A 254 12.67 2.89 3.18
C HIS A 254 12.80 2.83 1.66
N ALA A 255 13.48 1.80 1.13
CA ALA A 255 13.63 1.61 -0.32
C ALA A 255 12.27 1.44 -1.02
N TYR A 256 11.32 0.79 -0.34
CA TYR A 256 10.02 0.44 -0.90
C TYR A 256 9.00 1.58 -0.83
N PHE A 257 8.95 2.35 0.26
CA PHE A 257 7.91 3.34 0.48
C PHE A 257 8.34 4.79 0.29
N SER A 258 9.59 5.15 0.63
CA SER A 258 10.01 6.55 0.60
C SER A 258 9.97 7.17 -0.81
N PRO A 259 10.47 6.50 -1.88
CA PRO A 259 10.44 7.10 -3.21
C PRO A 259 9.00 7.34 -3.69
N ALA A 260 8.09 6.39 -3.45
CA ALA A 260 6.68 6.51 -3.79
C ALA A 260 6.00 7.66 -3.03
N ASN A 261 6.27 7.79 -1.72
CA ASN A 261 5.74 8.87 -0.89
C ASN A 261 6.18 10.25 -1.40
N ILE A 262 7.49 10.43 -1.62
CA ILE A 262 8.08 11.68 -2.11
C ILE A 262 7.47 12.03 -3.47
N ARG A 263 7.42 11.06 -4.38
CA ARG A 263 6.92 11.28 -5.73
C ARG A 263 5.45 11.67 -5.75
N ALA A 264 4.62 11.00 -4.95
CA ALA A 264 3.18 11.27 -4.89
C ALA A 264 2.88 12.69 -4.40
N VAL A 265 3.52 13.15 -3.32
CA VAL A 265 3.29 14.50 -2.81
C VAL A 265 3.84 15.57 -3.75
N ASN A 266 4.99 15.32 -4.37
CA ASN A 266 5.56 16.26 -5.33
C ASN A 266 4.76 16.29 -6.65
N ALA A 267 4.15 15.18 -7.07
CA ALA A 267 3.23 15.15 -8.21
C ALA A 267 2.01 16.05 -7.95
N CYS A 268 1.41 15.94 -6.76
CA CYS A 268 0.30 16.81 -6.38
C CYS A 268 0.72 18.28 -6.23
N ALA A 269 1.92 18.55 -5.69
CA ALA A 269 2.45 19.92 -5.62
C ALA A 269 2.63 20.51 -7.02
N MET A 270 3.24 19.76 -7.94
CA MET A 270 3.40 20.18 -9.34
C MET A 270 2.05 20.43 -10.03
N LYS A 271 1.02 19.59 -9.77
CA LYS A 271 -0.34 19.79 -10.32
C LYS A 271 -1.01 21.08 -9.88
N LEU A 272 -0.59 21.61 -8.72
CA LEU A 272 -1.12 22.81 -8.10
C LEU A 272 -0.20 24.02 -8.28
N ASP A 273 0.85 23.90 -9.09
CA ASP A 273 1.88 24.92 -9.29
C ASP A 273 2.53 25.38 -7.96
N LEU A 274 2.74 24.42 -7.06
CA LEU A 274 3.41 24.62 -5.77
C LEU A 274 4.85 24.10 -5.81
N GLU A 275 5.71 24.63 -4.94
CA GLU A 275 7.03 24.07 -4.68
C GLU A 275 6.94 22.61 -4.22
N ALA A 276 7.96 21.80 -4.52
CA ALA A 276 8.05 20.44 -4.03
C ALA A 276 7.95 20.39 -2.49
N VAL A 277 7.30 19.34 -1.98
CA VAL A 277 7.14 19.11 -0.52
C VAL A 277 8.45 18.59 0.07
N ILE A 278 9.15 17.72 -0.67
CA ILE A 278 10.44 17.16 -0.30
C ILE A 278 11.38 17.33 -1.50
N ASP A 279 12.41 18.16 -1.37
CA ASP A 279 13.26 18.58 -2.50
C ASP A 279 14.78 18.39 -2.26
N ASP A 280 15.16 17.87 -1.09
CA ASP A 280 16.55 17.66 -0.66
C ASP A 280 17.01 16.20 -0.76
N ILE A 281 16.14 15.30 -1.22
CA ILE A 281 16.45 13.88 -1.46
C ILE A 281 16.67 13.65 -2.95
N THR A 282 17.71 12.92 -3.33
CA THR A 282 18.00 12.52 -4.71
C THR A 282 18.01 11.01 -4.82
N ILE A 283 17.29 10.48 -5.82
CA ILE A 283 17.20 9.05 -6.14
C ILE A 283 17.40 8.89 -7.64
N ASP A 284 18.22 7.93 -8.07
CA ASP A 284 18.32 7.54 -9.48
C ASP A 284 17.31 6.42 -9.79
N ALA A 285 16.58 6.55 -10.90
CA ALA A 285 15.66 5.52 -11.35
C ALA A 285 16.36 4.18 -11.64
N LYS A 286 17.66 4.21 -11.97
CA LYS A 286 18.49 3.00 -12.14
C LYS A 286 18.69 2.25 -10.83
N ASP A 287 18.80 2.96 -9.71
CA ASP A 287 18.93 2.34 -8.39
C ASP A 287 17.63 1.61 -8.05
N LEU A 288 16.48 2.25 -8.24
CA LEU A 288 15.15 1.64 -8.09
C LEU A 288 14.97 0.42 -9.01
N PHE A 289 15.42 0.53 -10.27
CA PHE A 289 15.34 -0.58 -11.21
C PHE A 289 16.16 -1.78 -10.73
N THR A 290 17.40 -1.55 -10.30
CA THR A 290 18.28 -2.59 -9.75
C THR A 290 17.62 -3.26 -8.54
N LEU A 291 17.14 -2.48 -7.57
CA LEU A 291 16.45 -2.98 -6.38
C LEU A 291 15.23 -3.86 -6.74
N SER A 292 14.42 -3.45 -7.72
CA SER A 292 13.26 -4.24 -8.16
C SER A 292 13.66 -5.64 -8.66
N GLN A 293 14.86 -5.79 -9.23
CA GLN A 293 15.34 -7.09 -9.71
C GLN A 293 15.94 -7.96 -8.60
N GLU A 294 16.33 -7.36 -7.48
CA GLU A 294 16.88 -8.03 -6.29
C GLU A 294 15.82 -8.52 -5.29
N LEU A 295 14.54 -8.19 -5.54
CA LEU A 295 13.44 -8.72 -4.74
C LEU A 295 13.40 -10.26 -4.77
N PRO A 296 12.87 -10.91 -3.71
CA PRO A 296 12.68 -12.35 -3.67
C PRO A 296 11.95 -12.86 -4.91
N LEU A 297 12.35 -14.04 -5.38
CA LEU A 297 11.79 -14.64 -6.59
C LEU A 297 10.26 -14.77 -6.50
N ALA A 298 9.70 -15.11 -5.33
CA ALA A 298 8.26 -15.21 -5.16
C ALA A 298 7.55 -13.85 -5.25
N GLU A 299 8.14 -12.77 -4.74
CA GLU A 299 7.62 -11.41 -4.89
C GLU A 299 7.68 -10.93 -6.34
N ARG A 300 8.79 -11.23 -7.04
CA ARG A 300 8.91 -10.95 -8.48
C ARG A 300 7.85 -11.69 -9.29
N MET A 301 7.63 -12.97 -9.01
CA MET A 301 6.55 -13.75 -9.62
C MET A 301 5.17 -13.14 -9.35
N LEU A 302 4.91 -12.71 -8.11
CA LEU A 302 3.65 -12.07 -7.74
C LEU A 302 3.40 -10.78 -8.51
N SER A 303 4.40 -9.93 -8.70
CA SER A 303 4.26 -8.73 -9.52
C SER A 303 3.82 -9.08 -10.95
N TYR A 304 4.50 -10.00 -11.64
CA TYR A 304 4.07 -10.42 -12.98
C TYR A 304 2.65 -11.00 -12.99
N ALA A 305 2.28 -11.80 -11.99
CA ALA A 305 0.93 -12.35 -11.87
C ALA A 305 -0.15 -11.27 -11.65
N ARG A 306 0.13 -10.23 -10.84
CA ARG A 306 -0.79 -9.11 -10.59
C ARG A 306 -1.18 -8.38 -11.87
N HIS A 307 -0.23 -8.26 -12.80
CA HIS A 307 -0.42 -7.63 -14.11
C HIS A 307 -0.83 -8.61 -15.22
N GLY A 308 -1.13 -9.86 -14.87
CA GLY A 308 -1.61 -10.87 -15.83
C GLY A 308 -0.53 -11.48 -16.73
N ASP A 309 0.75 -11.19 -16.51
CA ASP A 309 1.88 -11.76 -17.26
C ASP A 309 2.28 -13.13 -16.70
N PHE A 310 1.39 -14.11 -16.88
CA PHE A 310 1.62 -15.49 -16.44
C PHE A 310 2.74 -16.17 -17.23
N GLN A 311 3.04 -15.72 -18.45
CA GLN A 311 4.15 -16.27 -19.23
C GLN A 311 5.49 -15.98 -18.58
N LYS A 312 5.72 -14.73 -18.16
CA LYS A 312 6.94 -14.34 -17.47
C LYS A 312 7.00 -14.93 -16.06
N MET A 313 5.87 -14.98 -15.36
CA MET A 313 5.76 -15.63 -14.05
C MET A 313 6.14 -17.11 -14.15
N ASP A 314 5.55 -17.86 -15.07
CA ASP A 314 5.86 -19.28 -15.30
C ASP A 314 7.33 -19.49 -15.69
N LYS A 315 7.90 -18.58 -16.50
CA LYS A 315 9.33 -18.64 -16.84
C LYS A 315 10.20 -18.52 -15.59
N ILE A 316 9.90 -17.61 -14.66
CA ILE A 316 10.63 -17.47 -13.40
C ILE A 316 10.47 -18.75 -12.56
N LEU A 317 9.23 -19.22 -12.39
CA LEU A 317 8.92 -20.43 -11.65
C LEU A 317 9.71 -21.64 -12.17
N GLN A 318 9.69 -21.90 -13.48
CA GLN A 318 10.38 -23.05 -14.07
C GLN A 318 11.90 -22.95 -13.97
N THR A 319 12.45 -21.75 -14.18
CA THR A 319 13.91 -21.52 -14.15
C THR A 319 14.46 -21.71 -12.74
N HIS A 320 13.75 -21.23 -11.73
CA HIS A 320 14.23 -21.16 -10.35
C HIS A 320 13.52 -22.10 -9.38
N LYS A 321 12.77 -23.10 -9.86
CA LYS A 321 11.98 -24.02 -9.02
C LYS A 321 12.78 -24.70 -7.90
N ASN A 322 14.09 -24.88 -8.10
CA ASN A 322 14.99 -25.53 -7.13
C ASN A 322 15.55 -24.55 -6.08
N GLU A 323 15.40 -23.24 -6.30
CA GLU A 323 15.82 -22.17 -5.38
C GLU A 323 14.64 -21.70 -4.51
N LEU A 324 13.42 -21.81 -5.04
CA LEU A 324 12.18 -21.43 -4.36
C LEU A 324 11.89 -22.32 -3.14
N ASN A 325 11.40 -21.68 -2.09
CA ASN A 325 11.02 -22.32 -0.84
C ASN A 325 10.00 -21.46 -0.07
N PHE A 326 9.29 -22.06 0.87
CA PHE A 326 8.49 -21.32 1.86
C PHE A 326 9.40 -20.87 3.00
N ASN A 327 9.68 -19.58 3.10
CA ASN A 327 10.45 -18.97 4.20
C ASN A 327 9.76 -17.71 4.73
N LEU A 328 10.28 -17.14 5.80
CA LEU A 328 9.69 -15.97 6.47
C LEU A 328 9.54 -14.74 5.55
N ARG A 329 10.44 -14.56 4.59
CA ARG A 329 10.49 -13.37 3.73
C ARG A 329 9.32 -13.33 2.76
N ASP A 330 9.03 -14.44 2.08
CA ASP A 330 8.16 -14.44 0.89
C ASP A 330 7.11 -15.56 0.83
N PHE A 331 6.89 -16.32 1.92
CA PHE A 331 5.86 -17.37 1.97
C PHE A 331 4.45 -16.91 1.56
N TRP A 332 4.15 -15.63 1.80
CA TRP A 332 2.85 -15.02 1.59
C TRP A 332 2.57 -14.76 0.10
N ALA A 333 3.60 -14.70 -0.76
CA ALA A 333 3.43 -14.42 -2.18
C ALA A 333 2.75 -15.58 -2.92
N TYR A 334 3.04 -16.82 -2.54
CA TYR A 334 2.53 -18.02 -3.21
C TYR A 334 0.99 -18.14 -3.24
N PRO A 335 0.26 -17.99 -2.11
CA PRO A 335 -1.20 -18.01 -2.14
C PRO A 335 -1.79 -16.85 -2.95
N LEU A 336 -1.16 -15.66 -2.91
CA LEU A 336 -1.61 -14.51 -3.68
C LEU A 336 -1.45 -14.70 -5.18
N ILE A 337 -0.36 -15.33 -5.64
CA ILE A 337 -0.20 -15.68 -7.06
C ILE A 337 -1.35 -16.61 -7.51
N ALA A 338 -1.74 -17.59 -6.68
CA ALA A 338 -2.86 -18.46 -7.00
C ALA A 338 -4.20 -17.69 -7.07
N ASP A 339 -4.39 -16.64 -6.27
CA ASP A 339 -5.55 -15.75 -6.37
C ASP A 339 -5.54 -14.96 -7.69
N GLU A 340 -4.38 -14.47 -8.13
CA GLU A 340 -4.25 -13.74 -9.39
C GLU A 340 -4.60 -14.61 -10.61
N TYR A 341 -4.24 -15.91 -10.62
CA TYR A 341 -4.71 -16.85 -11.65
C TYR A 341 -6.25 -16.88 -11.78
N ILE A 342 -6.96 -16.87 -10.64
CA ILE A 342 -8.43 -16.91 -10.61
C ILE A 342 -8.99 -15.55 -11.08
N LYS A 343 -8.45 -14.46 -10.54
CA LYS A 343 -8.86 -13.08 -10.83
C LYS A 343 -8.72 -12.74 -12.31
N HIS A 344 -7.65 -13.19 -12.96
CA HIS A 344 -7.38 -12.99 -14.38
C HIS A 344 -8.00 -14.08 -15.28
N GLY A 345 -8.86 -14.95 -14.74
CA GLY A 345 -9.61 -15.93 -15.53
C GLY A 345 -8.74 -16.95 -16.26
N GLN A 346 -7.55 -17.26 -15.75
CA GLN A 346 -6.62 -18.17 -16.41
C GLN A 346 -7.19 -19.59 -16.52
N PRO A 347 -6.80 -20.36 -17.56
CA PRO A 347 -7.30 -21.72 -17.74
C PRO A 347 -7.03 -22.60 -16.50
N PRO A 348 -7.96 -23.49 -16.10
CA PRO A 348 -7.77 -24.36 -14.93
C PRO A 348 -6.48 -25.20 -14.96
N ARG A 349 -6.00 -25.55 -16.16
CA ARG A 349 -4.72 -26.26 -16.34
C ARG A 349 -3.52 -25.42 -15.95
N ALA A 350 -3.54 -24.11 -16.21
CA ALA A 350 -2.43 -23.21 -15.85
C ALA A 350 -2.31 -23.10 -14.32
N LEU A 351 -3.42 -22.84 -13.62
CA LEU A 351 -3.44 -22.86 -12.16
C LEU A 351 -3.04 -24.23 -11.58
N LYS A 352 -3.46 -25.33 -12.22
CA LYS A 352 -3.07 -26.68 -11.80
C LYS A 352 -1.54 -26.86 -11.85
N ASN A 353 -0.90 -26.46 -12.95
CA ASN A 353 0.55 -26.56 -13.10
C ASN A 353 1.30 -25.77 -12.02
N TYR A 354 0.85 -24.54 -11.76
CA TYR A 354 1.38 -23.72 -10.68
C TYR A 354 1.26 -24.43 -9.31
N LEU A 355 0.05 -24.88 -8.96
CA LEU A 355 -0.21 -25.55 -7.68
C LEU A 355 0.56 -26.87 -7.53
N ASP A 356 0.73 -27.64 -8.60
CA ASP A 356 1.50 -28.89 -8.60
C ASP A 356 2.98 -28.67 -8.25
N ILE A 357 3.56 -27.54 -8.68
CA ILE A 357 4.95 -27.18 -8.40
C ILE A 357 5.05 -26.60 -6.99
N VAL A 358 4.26 -25.56 -6.71
CA VAL A 358 4.38 -24.78 -5.48
C VAL A 358 4.02 -25.61 -4.25
N SER A 359 3.07 -26.54 -4.33
CA SER A 359 2.73 -27.42 -3.20
C SER A 359 3.86 -28.36 -2.77
N ARG A 360 4.93 -28.48 -3.57
CA ARG A 360 6.07 -29.37 -3.33
C ARG A 360 7.34 -28.61 -2.93
N LEU A 361 7.27 -27.28 -2.84
CA LEU A 361 8.43 -26.49 -2.45
C LEU A 361 8.84 -26.82 -1.00
N PRO A 362 10.15 -26.82 -0.71
CA PRO A 362 10.65 -27.04 0.64
C PRO A 362 10.25 -25.89 1.56
N VAL A 363 10.27 -26.14 2.87
CA VAL A 363 9.94 -25.18 3.92
C VAL A 363 11.15 -24.91 4.79
N VAL A 364 11.45 -23.64 5.01
CA VAL A 364 12.49 -23.16 5.91
C VAL A 364 11.80 -22.39 7.05
N LEU A 365 11.89 -22.93 8.26
CA LEU A 365 11.20 -22.37 9.42
C LEU A 365 12.17 -21.54 10.28
N PRO A 366 11.75 -20.37 10.76
CA PRO A 366 12.49 -19.62 11.77
C PRO A 366 12.28 -20.23 13.17
N ASP A 367 13.12 -19.82 14.13
CA ASP A 367 13.01 -20.26 15.54
C ASP A 367 11.75 -19.73 16.24
N ASN A 368 11.20 -18.61 15.76
CA ASN A 368 9.97 -18.04 16.30
C ASN A 368 8.75 -18.91 15.93
N ASN A 369 8.07 -19.46 16.95
CA ASN A 369 6.94 -20.37 16.78
C ASN A 369 5.75 -19.74 16.01
N ASP A 370 5.43 -18.47 16.25
CA ASP A 370 4.31 -17.81 15.58
C ASP A 370 4.62 -17.59 14.09
N ASP A 371 5.84 -17.17 13.77
CA ASP A 371 6.28 -17.01 12.39
C ASP A 371 6.43 -18.36 11.66
N ALA A 372 6.96 -19.38 12.33
CA ALA A 372 6.99 -20.74 11.79
C ALA A 372 5.58 -21.25 11.47
N LYS A 373 4.61 -21.01 12.36
CA LYS A 373 3.21 -21.35 12.14
C LYS A 373 2.59 -20.59 10.96
N ARG A 374 2.93 -19.31 10.76
CA ARG A 374 2.45 -18.52 9.61
C ARG A 374 2.93 -19.11 8.28
N ILE A 375 4.21 -19.51 8.20
CA ILE A 375 4.79 -20.14 7.00
C ILE A 375 4.11 -21.48 6.72
N GLN A 376 3.97 -22.33 7.75
CA GLN A 376 3.29 -23.62 7.63
C GLN A 376 1.84 -23.48 7.17
N ASN A 377 1.10 -22.52 7.74
CA ASN A 377 -0.28 -22.24 7.35
C ASN A 377 -0.41 -21.86 5.88
N ALA A 378 0.52 -21.06 5.34
CA ALA A 378 0.50 -20.70 3.92
C ALA A 378 0.80 -21.91 3.01
N GLN A 379 1.73 -22.78 3.40
CA GLN A 379 1.99 -24.02 2.67
C GLN A 379 0.75 -24.92 2.68
N LEU A 380 0.12 -25.11 3.85
CA LEU A 380 -1.11 -25.89 3.98
C LEU A 380 -2.24 -25.31 3.11
N ALA A 381 -2.39 -23.99 3.08
CA ALA A 381 -3.37 -23.33 2.23
C ALA A 381 -3.17 -23.64 0.74
N ILE A 382 -1.92 -23.67 0.25
CA ILE A 382 -1.62 -24.09 -1.13
C ILE A 382 -1.96 -25.56 -1.36
N ILE A 383 -1.59 -26.45 -0.43
CA ILE A 383 -1.87 -27.88 -0.53
C ILE A 383 -3.39 -28.13 -0.57
N ASP A 384 -4.16 -27.47 0.29
CA ASP A 384 -5.61 -27.64 0.35
C ASP A 384 -6.30 -27.03 -0.86
N ARG A 385 -5.84 -25.87 -1.34
CA ARG A 385 -6.31 -25.28 -2.60
C ARG A 385 -6.05 -26.21 -3.78
N LYS A 386 -4.88 -26.85 -3.84
CA LYS A 386 -4.57 -27.89 -4.85
C LYS A 386 -5.55 -29.06 -4.78
N LYS A 387 -5.75 -29.65 -3.59
CA LYS A 387 -6.70 -30.77 -3.42
C LYS A 387 -8.10 -30.39 -3.90
N PHE A 388 -8.58 -29.20 -3.55
CA PHE A 388 -9.89 -28.71 -3.97
C PHE A 388 -9.95 -28.51 -5.50
N HIS A 389 -8.92 -27.90 -6.08
CA HIS A 389 -8.82 -27.66 -7.53
C HIS A 389 -8.76 -28.96 -8.33
N ASP A 390 -7.98 -29.94 -7.87
CA ASP A 390 -7.89 -31.27 -8.49
C ASP A 390 -9.25 -31.99 -8.47
N LYS A 391 -9.95 -31.95 -7.32
CA LYS A 391 -11.33 -32.50 -7.22
C LYS A 391 -12.29 -31.81 -8.21
N LYS A 392 -12.20 -30.48 -8.35
CA LYS A 392 -13.02 -29.72 -9.29
C LYS A 392 -12.74 -30.11 -10.74
N ILE A 393 -11.47 -30.32 -11.09
CA ILE A 393 -11.08 -30.78 -12.44
C ILE A 393 -11.59 -32.19 -12.70
N ILE A 394 -11.42 -33.12 -11.74
CA ILE A 394 -11.92 -34.50 -11.85
C ILE A 394 -13.43 -34.51 -12.05
N LEU A 395 -14.18 -33.81 -11.19
CA LEU A 395 -15.64 -33.70 -11.30
C LEU A 395 -16.07 -33.10 -12.65
N ASN A 396 -15.41 -32.05 -13.13
CA ASN A 396 -15.72 -31.46 -14.44
C ASN A 396 -15.43 -32.45 -15.60
N ASN A 397 -14.35 -33.22 -15.50
CA ASN A 397 -14.06 -34.26 -16.50
C ASN A 397 -15.11 -35.38 -16.45
N GLU A 398 -15.51 -35.83 -15.25
CA GLU A 398 -16.58 -36.81 -15.06
C GLU A 398 -17.90 -36.30 -15.65
N LEU A 399 -18.33 -35.08 -15.31
CA LEU A 399 -19.55 -34.47 -15.86
C LEU A 399 -19.51 -34.35 -17.39
N ARG A 400 -18.35 -34.00 -17.97
CA ARG A 400 -18.16 -33.98 -19.44
C ARG A 400 -18.26 -35.37 -20.07
N THR A 401 -17.80 -36.41 -19.37
CA THR A 401 -17.92 -37.79 -19.84
C THR A 401 -19.33 -38.37 -19.69
N PHE A 402 -20.08 -37.99 -18.64
CA PHE A 402 -21.45 -38.45 -18.40
C PHE A 402 -22.52 -37.67 -19.19
N PHE A 403 -22.26 -36.40 -19.53
CA PHE A 403 -23.14 -35.57 -20.34
C PHE A 403 -22.43 -35.02 -21.59
N PRO A 404 -22.04 -35.89 -22.55
CA PRO A 404 -21.31 -35.44 -23.74
C PRO A 404 -22.12 -34.48 -24.63
N HIS A 405 -23.45 -34.41 -24.46
CA HIS A 405 -24.37 -33.64 -25.30
C HIS A 405 -25.39 -32.76 -24.55
N SER A 406 -25.15 -32.38 -23.28
CA SER A 406 -26.05 -31.41 -22.66
C SER A 406 -25.84 -30.01 -23.26
N LYS A 407 -26.72 -29.62 -24.18
CA LYS A 407 -26.94 -28.23 -24.60
C LYS A 407 -27.48 -27.41 -23.41
N PHE A 408 -26.65 -27.14 -22.41
CA PHE A 408 -26.91 -26.04 -21.47
C PHE A 408 -26.23 -24.77 -22.00
N ASN A 409 -26.73 -24.28 -23.15
CA ASN A 409 -26.53 -22.91 -23.61
C ASN A 409 -27.45 -21.97 -22.79
N PHE A 410 -27.24 -21.87 -21.47
CA PHE A 410 -28.04 -20.94 -20.67
C PHE A 410 -27.21 -19.82 -20.04
N TRP A 411 -25.88 -19.89 -20.06
CA TRP A 411 -25.00 -18.88 -19.42
C TRP A 411 -23.90 -18.33 -20.34
N SER A 412 -23.98 -18.56 -21.66
CA SER A 412 -23.06 -17.99 -22.66
C SER A 412 -23.65 -16.80 -23.43
N SER A 413 -24.82 -16.26 -23.05
CA SER A 413 -25.44 -15.10 -23.72
C SER A 413 -25.51 -13.81 -22.90
N MET A 414 -24.58 -13.58 -21.97
CA MET A 414 -24.35 -12.23 -21.45
C MET A 414 -22.86 -11.87 -21.45
N LYS A 415 -22.51 -11.13 -22.52
CA LYS A 415 -21.38 -10.20 -22.69
C LYS A 415 -19.97 -10.81 -22.76
N GLN A 416 -19.61 -11.24 -23.95
CA GLN A 416 -18.31 -10.91 -24.54
C GLN A 416 -18.56 -10.07 -25.79
N GLN A 417 -18.40 -8.75 -25.68
CA GLN A 417 -18.02 -7.95 -26.83
C GLN A 417 -16.49 -7.92 -26.85
N PRO A 418 -15.84 -8.36 -27.94
CA PRO A 418 -14.41 -8.18 -28.10
C PRO A 418 -14.14 -6.74 -28.52
N LEU A 419 -13.30 -6.01 -27.76
CA LEU A 419 -12.52 -4.93 -28.35
C LEU A 419 -11.44 -5.59 -29.21
N GLN A 420 -11.65 -5.59 -30.53
CA GLN A 420 -10.55 -5.66 -31.48
C GLN A 420 -10.20 -4.23 -31.87
N ASN A 421 -9.03 -3.78 -31.43
CA ASN A 421 -8.23 -2.85 -32.20
C ASN A 421 -7.58 -3.65 -33.34
N GLU A 422 -7.58 -3.13 -34.57
CA GLU A 422 -6.34 -2.71 -35.23
C GLU A 422 -6.57 -2.10 -36.64
N THR A 423 -5.91 -0.94 -36.81
CA THR A 423 -5.22 -0.41 -38.01
C THR A 423 -5.96 -0.01 -39.30
N VAL A 424 -5.93 1.32 -39.54
CA VAL A 424 -5.29 2.05 -40.66
C VAL A 424 -5.24 1.36 -42.04
N THR A 425 -5.88 1.96 -43.04
CA THR A 425 -5.23 2.66 -44.19
C THR A 425 -6.26 3.38 -45.08
N ASP A 426 -5.98 4.67 -45.26
CA ASP A 426 -6.11 5.56 -46.40
C ASP A 426 -6.95 5.28 -47.66
N GLU A 427 -7.37 6.42 -48.22
CA GLU A 427 -7.63 6.79 -49.62
C GLU A 427 -9.06 6.88 -50.18
N ASN A 428 -9.38 8.13 -50.56
CA ASN A 428 -10.12 8.55 -51.75
C ASN A 428 -11.63 8.28 -51.86
N ARG A 429 -12.44 9.33 -51.62
CA ARG A 429 -13.53 9.73 -52.55
C ARG A 429 -14.13 11.11 -52.24
N ILE A 430 -13.69 12.08 -53.04
CA ILE A 430 -14.50 13.00 -53.87
C ILE A 430 -15.73 13.66 -53.20
N LEU A 431 -15.58 14.96 -52.92
CA LEU A 431 -16.67 15.94 -52.79
C LEU A 431 -17.30 16.21 -54.18
N PRO A 432 -18.63 16.34 -54.31
CA PRO A 432 -19.22 17.04 -55.43
C PRO A 432 -19.40 18.52 -55.08
N SER A 433 -18.84 19.36 -55.94
CA SER A 433 -19.22 20.74 -56.15
C SER A 433 -20.67 20.83 -56.62
N THR A 434 -21.44 21.77 -56.06
CA THR A 434 -22.57 22.38 -56.75
C THR A 434 -22.48 23.89 -56.56
N ASP A 435 -22.20 24.57 -57.68
CA ASP A 435 -22.42 26.00 -57.86
C ASP A 435 -23.92 26.28 -57.95
N ASN A 436 -24.38 27.26 -57.17
CA ASN A 436 -25.13 28.45 -57.61
C ASN A 436 -25.28 29.43 -56.45
#